data_AF-P09178-F1
#
_entry.id   AF-P09178-F1
#
_cell.length_a   1.000
_cell.length_b   1.000
_cell.length_c   1.000
_cell.angle_alpha   90.00
_cell.angle_beta   90.00
_cell.angle_gamma   90.00
#
_symmetry.space_group_name_H-M   'P 1'
#
loop_
_entity.id
_entity.type
_entity.pdbx_description
1 polymer ?
#
loop_
_entity_poly.entity_id
_entity_poly.type
_entity_poly.pdbx_seq_one_letter_code
_entity_poly.pdbx_strand_id
1 'polypeptide(L)'
;MASQSQFHPRFQPRNLTPAGKQINLSKEIQSAFMTYSEVYSKTLLDYQKRWADVIFDLEEKSLRMDILKQLAELLKNKICYHPPMFVEQPDLARERDQRVFIYLSREKMQKVLEEQSITVGMEAVLATTIQPYRSDLAVQEMLRVHNRAWPHRRMEERDLECFIAIFASTLFIHLTTLKVTNLYGREVDCTFFVRRASTNRPYDVVAFGTT
;
A
#
# COMPACT_ATOMS: atom_id res chain seq x y z
N MET A 1 -10.46 -8.19 31.30
CA MET A 1 -10.05 -9.23 30.34
C MET A 1 -10.06 -8.60 28.95
N ALA A 2 -8.93 -8.09 28.47
CA ALA A 2 -8.80 -7.55 27.10
C ALA A 2 -8.55 -8.71 26.11
N SER A 3 -9.33 -9.78 26.26
CA SER A 3 -9.18 -11.01 25.50
C SER A 3 -9.57 -10.74 24.05
N GLN A 4 -8.56 -10.75 23.19
CA GLN A 4 -8.73 -11.10 21.77
C GLN A 4 -9.74 -10.22 21.02
N SER A 5 -9.54 -8.90 21.05
CA SER A 5 -9.79 -8.12 19.82
C SER A 5 -8.90 -8.76 18.75
N GLN A 6 -9.43 -9.78 18.08
CA GLN A 6 -10.06 -9.60 16.79
C GLN A 6 -8.93 -9.18 15.86
N PHE A 7 -8.36 -10.20 15.21
CA PHE A 7 -7.35 -9.96 14.19
C PHE A 7 -8.09 -9.32 13.02
N HIS A 8 -7.62 -8.14 12.61
CA HIS A 8 -7.98 -7.57 11.32
C HIS A 8 -7.85 -8.68 10.26
N PRO A 9 -8.91 -9.00 9.48
CA PRO A 9 -8.81 -10.03 8.45
C PRO A 9 -7.62 -9.71 7.57
N ARG A 10 -6.84 -10.69 7.10
CA ARG A 10 -5.65 -10.43 6.27
C ARG A 10 -5.87 -10.90 4.85
N PHE A 11 -5.58 -10.03 3.90
CA PHE A 11 -5.58 -10.39 2.49
C PHE A 11 -4.27 -11.09 2.16
N GLN A 12 -4.34 -12.28 1.59
CA GLN A 12 -3.14 -12.93 1.06
C GLN A 12 -2.76 -12.25 -0.26
N PRO A 13 -1.56 -11.64 -0.35
CA PRO A 13 -1.16 -10.93 -1.56
C PRO A 13 -0.96 -11.93 -2.70
N ARG A 14 -1.41 -11.57 -3.91
CA ARG A 14 -1.27 -12.44 -5.08
C ARG A 14 0.15 -12.37 -5.65
N ASN A 15 0.78 -13.53 -5.85
CA ASN A 15 2.09 -13.62 -6.51
C ASN A 15 1.93 -13.56 -8.03
N LEU A 16 2.43 -12.49 -8.64
CA LEU A 16 2.36 -12.21 -10.09
C LEU A 16 3.68 -12.51 -10.80
N THR A 17 4.67 -13.06 -10.11
CA THR A 17 5.94 -13.51 -10.70
C THR A 17 5.74 -14.45 -11.91
N PRO A 18 4.77 -15.38 -11.91
CA PRO A 18 4.53 -16.26 -13.07
C PRO A 18 4.07 -15.54 -14.35
N ALA A 19 3.66 -14.27 -14.27
CA ALA A 19 3.21 -13.51 -15.43
C ALA A 19 4.40 -13.07 -16.31
N GLY A 20 4.90 -13.99 -17.15
CA GLY A 20 6.13 -13.80 -17.94
C GLY A 20 6.04 -12.78 -19.08
N LYS A 21 4.84 -12.30 -19.45
CA LYS A 21 4.65 -11.26 -20.48
C LYS A 21 3.92 -10.06 -19.91
N GLN A 22 4.26 -8.85 -20.37
CA GLN A 22 3.67 -7.59 -19.91
C GLN A 22 2.12 -7.60 -19.94
N ILE A 23 1.53 -8.09 -21.04
CA ILE A 23 0.07 -8.12 -21.21
C ILE A 23 -0.59 -8.99 -20.13
N ASN A 24 0.04 -10.11 -19.76
CA ASN A 24 -0.47 -10.99 -18.71
C ASN A 24 -0.32 -10.31 -17.34
N LEU A 25 0.82 -9.68 -17.09
CA LEU A 25 1.07 -8.95 -15.84
C LEU A 25 0.04 -7.84 -15.62
N SER A 26 -0.24 -7.01 -16.63
CA SER A 26 -1.25 -5.96 -16.53
C SER A 26 -2.66 -6.51 -16.24
N LYS A 27 -3.05 -7.62 -16.87
CA LYS A 27 -4.34 -8.28 -16.61
C LYS A 27 -4.41 -8.85 -15.19
N GLU A 28 -3.34 -9.48 -14.72
CA GLU A 28 -3.31 -10.05 -13.38
C GLU A 28 -3.30 -8.99 -12.29
N ILE A 29 -2.60 -7.87 -12.50
CA ILE A 29 -2.66 -6.71 -11.60
C ILE A 29 -4.10 -6.20 -11.49
N GLN A 30 -4.78 -6.01 -12.62
CA GLN A 30 -6.18 -5.57 -12.63
C GLN A 30 -7.07 -6.57 -11.87
N SER A 31 -6.91 -7.87 -12.14
CA SER A 31 -7.65 -8.92 -11.45
C SER A 31 -7.39 -8.91 -9.94
N ALA A 32 -6.15 -8.76 -9.48
CA ALA A 32 -5.81 -8.73 -8.06
C ALA A 32 -6.48 -7.55 -7.33
N PHE A 33 -6.42 -6.35 -7.92
CA PHE A 33 -7.09 -5.17 -7.37
C PHE A 33 -8.61 -5.31 -7.36
N MET A 34 -9.21 -5.87 -8.41
CA MET A 34 -10.65 -6.15 -8.44
C MET A 34 -11.05 -7.12 -7.32
N THR A 35 -10.32 -8.23 -7.15
CA THR A 35 -10.58 -9.20 -6.06
C THR A 35 -10.46 -8.56 -4.69
N TYR A 36 -9.43 -7.71 -4.47
CA TYR A 36 -9.30 -6.98 -3.21
C TYR A 36 -10.51 -6.07 -2.97
N SER A 37 -10.86 -5.22 -3.95
CA SER A 37 -11.97 -4.27 -3.84
C SER A 37 -13.32 -4.95 -3.67
N GLU A 38 -13.62 -6.02 -4.41
CA GLU A 38 -14.95 -6.65 -4.40
C GLU A 38 -15.16 -7.59 -3.21
N VAL A 39 -14.11 -8.31 -2.80
CA VAL A 39 -14.24 -9.39 -1.80
C VAL A 39 -13.70 -8.96 -0.45
N TYR A 40 -12.44 -8.52 -0.43
CA TYR A 40 -11.75 -8.32 0.84
C TYR A 40 -12.10 -6.99 1.49
N SER A 41 -12.20 -5.90 0.71
CA SER A 41 -12.53 -4.56 1.22
C SER A 41 -13.84 -4.56 2.00
N LYS A 42 -14.84 -5.30 1.52
CA LYS A 42 -16.14 -5.48 2.17
C LYS A 42 -16.01 -6.25 3.49
N THR A 43 -15.29 -7.37 3.47
CA THR A 43 -15.04 -8.19 4.66
C THR A 43 -14.32 -7.38 5.75
N LEU A 44 -13.34 -6.57 5.34
CA LEU A 44 -12.60 -5.69 6.23
C LEU A 44 -13.49 -4.57 6.80
N LEU A 45 -14.30 -3.91 5.96
CA LEU A 45 -15.21 -2.88 6.43
C LEU A 45 -16.25 -3.44 7.41
N ASP A 46 -16.80 -4.62 7.15
CA ASP A 46 -17.76 -5.29 8.06
C ASP A 46 -17.09 -5.69 9.38
N TYR A 47 -15.82 -6.07 9.35
CA TYR A 47 -15.02 -6.27 10.55
C TYR A 47 -14.83 -4.96 11.33
N GLN A 48 -14.45 -3.87 10.67
CA GLN A 48 -14.24 -2.57 11.33
C GLN A 48 -15.52 -2.00 11.94
N LYS A 49 -16.67 -2.19 11.28
CA LYS A 49 -17.99 -1.80 11.81
C LYS A 49 -18.32 -2.52 13.11
N ARG A 50 -18.18 -3.84 13.13
CA ARG A 50 -18.42 -4.64 14.35
C ARG A 50 -17.49 -4.23 15.48
N TRP A 51 -16.22 -3.96 15.17
CA TRP A 51 -15.28 -3.44 16.17
C TRP A 51 -15.71 -2.07 16.69
N ALA A 52 -16.10 -1.15 15.80
CA ALA A 52 -16.55 0.19 16.18
C ALA A 52 -17.78 0.15 17.10
N ASP A 53 -18.77 -0.69 16.80
CA ASP A 53 -19.96 -0.85 17.63
C ASP A 53 -19.59 -1.33 19.05
N VAL A 54 -18.66 -2.27 19.18
CA VAL A 54 -18.12 -2.71 20.50
C VAL A 54 -17.45 -1.55 21.25
N ILE A 55 -16.72 -0.67 20.57
CA ILE A 55 -16.08 0.49 21.21
C ILE A 55 -17.10 1.51 21.70
N PHE A 56 -18.20 1.72 20.95
CA PHE A 56 -19.24 2.66 21.35
C PHE A 56 -20.00 2.22 22.59
N ASP A 57 -20.15 0.90 22.79
CA ASP A 57 -20.79 0.33 23.99
C ASP A 57 -19.92 0.44 25.25
N LEU A 58 -18.63 0.81 25.13
CA LEU A 58 -17.75 1.00 26.28
C LEU A 58 -18.02 2.33 26.99
N GLU A 59 -18.10 2.27 28.32
CA GLU A 59 -18.27 3.45 29.19
C GLU A 59 -17.09 4.43 29.06
N GLU A 60 -17.41 5.71 28.93
CA GLU A 60 -16.44 6.79 28.74
C GLU A 60 -15.83 7.20 30.08
N LYS A 61 -14.71 6.56 30.43
CA LYS A 61 -14.04 6.78 31.72
C LYS A 61 -12.68 7.45 31.63
N SER A 62 -12.21 7.79 30.42
CA SER A 62 -10.88 8.40 30.22
C SER A 62 -10.73 9.06 28.85
N LEU A 63 -9.83 10.04 28.74
CA LEU A 63 -9.45 10.67 27.45
C LEU A 63 -9.04 9.66 26.37
N ARG A 64 -8.44 8.53 26.76
CA ARG A 64 -8.09 7.46 25.81
C ARG A 64 -9.35 6.84 25.20
N MET A 65 -10.44 6.71 25.94
CA MET A 65 -11.69 6.19 25.38
C MET A 65 -12.29 7.14 24.35
N ASP A 66 -12.22 8.45 24.57
CA ASP A 66 -12.73 9.46 23.63
C ASP A 66 -12.00 9.38 22.28
N ILE A 67 -10.65 9.25 22.32
CA ILE A 67 -9.83 9.04 21.11
C ILE A 67 -10.21 7.73 20.41
N LEU A 68 -10.46 6.66 21.19
CA LEU A 68 -10.84 5.37 20.63
C LEU A 68 -12.20 5.43 19.94
N LYS A 69 -13.17 6.14 20.53
CA LYS A 69 -14.51 6.37 19.95
C LYS A 69 -14.45 7.24 18.69
N GLN A 70 -13.59 8.26 18.66
CA GLN A 70 -13.35 9.04 17.45
C GLN A 70 -12.74 8.19 16.32
N LEU A 71 -11.80 7.31 16.65
CA LEU A 71 -11.28 6.33 15.69
C LEU A 71 -12.38 5.36 15.24
N ALA A 72 -13.20 4.84 16.14
CA ALA A 72 -14.32 3.96 15.81
C ALA A 72 -15.30 4.61 14.82
N GLU A 73 -15.66 5.87 15.02
CA GLU A 73 -16.55 6.62 14.12
C GLU A 73 -15.99 6.71 12.70
N LEU A 74 -14.68 6.98 12.59
CA LEU A 74 -13.99 7.03 11.31
C LEU A 74 -13.90 5.66 10.64
N LEU A 75 -13.53 4.62 11.39
CA LEU A 75 -13.29 3.27 10.88
C LEU A 75 -14.59 2.53 10.49
N LYS A 76 -15.75 2.96 11.02
CA LYS A 76 -17.07 2.42 10.64
C LYS A 76 -17.39 2.63 9.15
N ASN A 77 -16.87 3.72 8.57
CA ASN A 77 -17.21 4.17 7.23
C ASN A 77 -16.03 4.15 6.25
N LYS A 78 -14.80 3.97 6.75
CA LYS A 78 -13.58 4.05 5.93
C LYS A 78 -12.60 2.92 6.26
N ILE A 79 -12.12 2.27 5.20
CA ILE A 79 -11.12 1.21 5.32
C ILE A 79 -9.83 1.78 5.91
N CYS A 80 -9.25 1.06 6.87
CA CYS A 80 -7.94 1.36 7.46
C CYS A 80 -7.08 0.11 7.43
N TYR A 81 -5.83 0.26 7.01
CA TYR A 81 -4.94 -0.89 6.74
C TYR A 81 -4.19 -1.43 7.97
N HIS A 82 -4.38 -0.83 9.14
CA HIS A 82 -3.77 -1.32 10.37
C HIS A 82 -4.81 -1.73 11.42
N PRO A 83 -4.42 -2.63 12.35
CA PRO A 83 -5.26 -3.02 13.48
C PRO A 83 -5.71 -1.80 14.33
N PRO A 84 -6.81 -1.95 15.08
CA PRO A 84 -7.28 -0.90 15.98
C PRO A 84 -6.25 -0.66 17.10
N MET A 85 -5.50 0.44 16.98
CA MET A 85 -4.53 0.90 17.96
C MET A 85 -4.68 2.41 18.13
N PHE A 86 -4.26 2.92 19.29
CA PHE A 86 -4.12 4.36 19.51
C PHE A 86 -3.04 4.90 18.60
N VAL A 87 -3.46 5.50 17.48
CA VAL A 87 -2.57 6.13 16.52
C VAL A 87 -3.01 7.57 16.28
N GLU A 88 -2.05 8.47 16.17
CA GLU A 88 -2.33 9.88 15.87
C GLU A 88 -2.86 10.06 14.43
N GLN A 89 -2.43 9.20 13.51
CA GLN A 89 -2.79 9.28 12.10
C GLN A 89 -3.17 7.88 11.57
N PRO A 90 -4.47 7.58 11.40
CA PRO A 90 -4.89 6.30 10.86
C PRO A 90 -4.57 6.18 9.36
N ASP A 91 -4.23 4.97 8.94
CA ASP A 91 -3.77 4.66 7.59
C ASP A 91 -4.97 4.32 6.67
N LEU A 92 -5.76 5.35 6.39
CA LEU A 92 -7.07 5.20 5.75
C LEU A 92 -6.93 5.04 4.24
N ALA A 93 -7.70 4.13 3.65
CA ALA A 93 -7.88 4.04 2.22
C ALA A 93 -8.33 5.40 1.65
N ARG A 94 -7.75 5.81 0.53
CA ARG A 94 -8.22 7.00 -0.20
C ARG A 94 -9.56 6.70 -0.89
N GLU A 95 -10.42 7.71 -1.01
CA GLU A 95 -11.77 7.57 -1.57
C GLU A 95 -11.81 7.12 -3.04
N ARG A 96 -10.72 7.31 -3.80
CA ARG A 96 -10.65 7.00 -5.23
C ARG A 96 -9.87 5.71 -5.56
N ASP A 97 -9.68 4.81 -4.60
CA ASP A 97 -9.00 3.52 -4.85
C ASP A 97 -7.69 3.70 -5.66
N GLN A 98 -6.85 4.64 -5.22
CA GLN A 98 -5.64 5.03 -5.95
C GLN A 98 -4.62 3.88 -5.90
N ARG A 99 -4.56 3.10 -6.97
CA ARG A 99 -3.60 1.99 -7.15
C ARG A 99 -2.20 2.56 -7.34
N VAL A 100 -1.26 2.10 -6.55
CA VAL A 100 0.15 2.49 -6.66
C VAL A 100 1.05 1.26 -6.51
N PHE A 101 2.26 1.41 -6.99
CA PHE A 101 3.30 0.40 -6.98
C PHE A 101 4.50 0.94 -6.20
N ILE A 102 5.11 0.08 -5.41
CA ILE A 102 6.37 0.37 -4.73
C ILE A 102 7.38 -0.62 -5.30
N TYR A 103 8.52 -0.10 -5.75
CA TYR A 103 9.62 -0.89 -6.29
C TYR A 103 10.70 -1.06 -5.22
N LEU A 104 11.27 -2.26 -5.18
CA LEU A 104 12.20 -2.66 -4.14
C LEU A 104 13.05 -3.85 -4.59
N SER A 105 14.14 -4.10 -3.86
CA SER A 105 14.98 -5.29 -4.06
C SER A 105 14.27 -6.57 -3.62
N ARG A 106 14.73 -7.72 -4.12
CA ARG A 106 14.23 -9.04 -3.70
C ARG A 106 14.26 -9.24 -2.18
N GLU A 107 15.35 -8.82 -1.53
CA GLU A 107 15.53 -8.91 -0.08
C GLU A 107 14.44 -8.12 0.68
N LYS A 108 14.19 -6.87 0.25
CA LYS A 108 13.14 -6.04 0.86
C LYS A 108 11.75 -6.62 0.60
N MET A 109 11.54 -7.31 -0.51
CA MET A 109 10.24 -7.90 -0.85
C MET A 109 9.93 -9.02 0.12
N GLN A 110 10.89 -9.90 0.35
CA GLN A 110 10.76 -10.98 1.31
C GLN A 110 10.40 -10.42 2.70
N LYS A 111 11.11 -9.38 3.16
CA LYS A 111 10.83 -8.71 4.43
C LYS A 111 9.41 -8.16 4.50
N VAL A 112 8.95 -7.46 3.46
CA VAL A 112 7.59 -6.89 3.39
C VAL A 112 6.53 -8.01 3.44
N LEU A 113 6.77 -9.14 2.79
CA LEU A 113 5.82 -10.27 2.78
C LEU A 113 5.79 -11.03 4.10
N GLU A 114 6.95 -11.20 4.75
CA GLU A 114 7.08 -11.84 6.06
C GLU A 114 6.46 -10.98 7.18
N GLU A 115 6.76 -9.67 7.19
CA GLU A 115 6.27 -8.74 8.20
C GLU A 115 4.87 -8.18 7.89
N GLN A 116 4.38 -8.38 6.66
CA GLN A 116 3.13 -7.80 6.14
C GLN A 116 3.01 -6.30 6.39
N SER A 117 4.13 -5.58 6.24
CA SER A 117 4.25 -4.18 6.61
C SER A 117 4.97 -3.39 5.55
N ILE A 118 4.61 -2.11 5.44
CA ILE A 118 5.25 -1.18 4.50
C ILE A 118 6.08 -0.20 5.32
N THR A 119 7.19 -0.70 5.87
CA THR A 119 8.31 0.18 6.19
C THR A 119 9.60 -0.33 5.58
N VAL A 120 10.28 0.58 4.90
CA VAL A 120 11.67 0.36 4.48
C VAL A 120 12.55 0.94 5.60
N GLY A 121 12.53 0.33 6.78
CA GLY A 121 13.31 0.79 7.93
C GLY A 121 12.98 2.23 8.36
N MET A 122 14.02 3.05 8.60
CA MET A 122 13.88 4.47 8.92
C MET A 122 13.67 5.37 7.68
N GLU A 123 13.55 4.78 6.49
CA GLU A 123 13.48 5.53 5.24
C GLU A 123 12.02 5.71 4.78
N ALA A 124 11.78 6.81 4.07
CA ALA A 124 10.49 7.06 3.45
C ALA A 124 10.19 6.03 2.35
N VAL A 125 8.92 5.67 2.20
CA VAL A 125 8.44 4.76 1.16
C VAL A 125 7.97 5.59 -0.02
N LEU A 126 8.57 5.34 -1.19
CA LEU A 126 8.19 5.96 -2.45
C LEU A 126 7.26 5.04 -3.23
N ALA A 127 6.06 5.51 -3.51
CA ALA A 127 5.07 4.83 -4.35
C ALA A 127 4.87 5.61 -5.65
N THR A 128 4.50 4.90 -6.71
CA THR A 128 4.27 5.50 -8.04
C THR A 128 3.08 4.88 -8.74
N THR A 129 2.49 5.58 -9.70
CA THR A 129 1.47 5.03 -10.60
C THR A 129 2.05 4.30 -11.81
N ILE A 130 3.39 4.24 -11.94
CA ILE A 130 4.03 3.54 -13.06
C ILE A 130 3.85 2.03 -12.88
N GLN A 131 3.23 1.40 -13.87
CA GLN A 131 2.97 -0.04 -13.82
C GLN A 131 4.26 -0.87 -13.89
N PRO A 132 4.29 -2.04 -13.22
CA PRO A 132 5.36 -3.01 -13.33
C PRO A 132 5.65 -3.39 -14.78
N TYR A 133 6.92 -3.61 -15.09
CA TYR A 133 7.42 -3.88 -16.42
C TYR A 133 7.96 -5.32 -16.56
N ARG A 134 8.35 -5.69 -17.78
CA ARG A 134 9.02 -6.96 -18.15
C ARG A 134 10.14 -6.75 -19.19
N SER A 135 10.69 -5.53 -19.28
CA SER A 135 11.62 -5.11 -20.33
C SER A 135 12.71 -4.19 -19.77
N ASP A 136 13.95 -4.38 -20.21
CA ASP A 136 15.12 -3.63 -19.72
C ASP A 136 15.04 -2.13 -20.02
N LEU A 137 14.54 -1.74 -21.21
CA LEU A 137 14.31 -0.33 -21.56
C LEU A 137 13.41 0.37 -20.52
N ALA A 138 12.40 -0.34 -19.99
CA ALA A 138 11.52 0.21 -18.97
C ALA A 138 12.20 0.28 -17.60
N VAL A 139 13.12 -0.65 -17.27
CA VAL A 139 13.95 -0.56 -16.05
C VAL A 139 14.75 0.73 -16.04
N GLN A 140 15.43 1.03 -17.15
CA GLN A 140 16.29 2.22 -17.25
C GLN A 140 15.48 3.52 -17.14
N GLU A 141 14.32 3.58 -17.81
CA GLU A 141 13.41 4.71 -17.69
C GLU A 141 12.89 4.86 -16.26
N MET A 142 12.51 3.75 -15.61
CA MET A 142 12.07 3.71 -14.23
C MET A 142 13.12 4.23 -13.26
N LEU A 143 14.36 3.80 -13.44
CA LEU A 143 15.51 4.26 -12.66
C LEU A 143 15.70 5.77 -12.81
N ARG A 144 15.65 6.27 -14.05
CA ARG A 144 15.77 7.71 -14.35
C ARG A 144 14.69 8.52 -13.64
N VAL A 145 13.42 8.09 -13.74
CA VAL A 145 12.30 8.87 -13.18
C VAL A 145 12.19 8.75 -11.66
N HIS A 146 12.51 7.61 -11.06
CA HIS A 146 12.57 7.48 -9.60
C HIS A 146 13.66 8.37 -9.00
N ASN A 147 14.86 8.36 -9.60
CA ASN A 147 15.97 9.20 -9.17
C ASN A 147 15.68 10.70 -9.35
N ARG A 148 14.86 11.07 -10.34
CA ARG A 148 14.38 12.44 -10.51
C ARG A 148 13.30 12.81 -9.51
N ALA A 149 12.37 11.91 -9.21
CA ALA A 149 11.28 12.15 -8.27
C ALA A 149 11.79 12.30 -6.83
N TRP A 150 12.78 11.48 -6.44
CA TRP A 150 13.30 11.45 -5.08
C TRP A 150 14.84 11.47 -5.05
N PRO A 151 15.47 12.64 -5.31
CA PRO A 151 16.93 12.75 -5.41
C PRO A 151 17.66 12.49 -4.08
N HIS A 152 16.95 12.50 -2.95
CA HIS A 152 17.53 12.23 -1.62
C HIS A 152 18.01 10.79 -1.44
N ARG A 153 17.48 9.86 -2.24
CA ARG A 153 17.92 8.46 -2.23
C ARG A 153 18.00 7.97 -3.66
N ARG A 154 19.23 7.82 -4.15
CA ARG A 154 19.46 7.24 -5.46
C ARG A 154 19.10 5.75 -5.43
N MET A 155 18.15 5.35 -6.26
CA MET A 155 17.86 3.96 -6.56
C MET A 155 18.85 3.42 -7.58
N GLU A 156 19.12 2.12 -7.48
CA GLU A 156 19.87 1.32 -8.44
C GLU A 156 18.95 0.27 -9.08
N GLU A 157 19.39 -0.39 -10.16
CA GLU A 157 18.58 -1.43 -10.82
C GLU A 157 18.15 -2.55 -9.86
N ARG A 158 19.04 -2.92 -8.91
CA ARG A 158 18.72 -3.90 -7.86
C ARG A 158 17.57 -3.47 -6.94
N ASP A 159 17.33 -2.17 -6.78
CA ASP A 159 16.20 -1.65 -6.00
C ASP A 159 14.88 -1.69 -6.78
N LEU A 160 14.90 -2.10 -8.05
CA LEU A 160 13.73 -2.20 -8.92
C LEU A 160 13.43 -3.64 -9.35
N GLU A 161 14.11 -4.65 -8.81
CA GLU A 161 13.94 -6.07 -9.19
C GLU A 161 12.54 -6.63 -8.92
N CYS A 162 11.84 -6.03 -7.95
CA CYS A 162 10.54 -6.48 -7.47
C CYS A 162 9.63 -5.28 -7.28
N PHE A 163 8.33 -5.58 -7.23
CA PHE A 163 7.31 -4.61 -6.88
C PHE A 163 6.29 -5.21 -5.92
N ILE A 164 5.66 -4.32 -5.16
CA ILE A 164 4.38 -4.59 -4.51
C ILE A 164 3.33 -3.63 -5.06
N ALA A 165 2.11 -4.13 -5.20
CA ALA A 165 0.94 -3.38 -5.63
C ALA A 165 0.02 -3.18 -4.42
N ILE A 166 -0.39 -1.92 -4.21
CA ILE A 166 -1.20 -1.52 -3.07
C ILE A 166 -2.22 -0.46 -3.47
N PHE A 167 -3.22 -0.24 -2.63
CA PHE A 167 -3.98 0.99 -2.65
C PHE A 167 -3.25 2.02 -1.78
N ALA A 168 -3.04 3.23 -2.30
CA ALA A 168 -2.48 4.32 -1.51
C ALA A 168 -3.48 4.77 -0.44
N SER A 169 -2.96 4.98 0.76
CA SER A 169 -3.69 5.55 1.88
C SER A 169 -3.51 7.07 1.98
N THR A 170 -4.14 7.67 2.99
CA THR A 170 -3.98 9.08 3.36
C THR A 170 -2.56 9.43 3.79
N LEU A 171 -1.75 8.47 4.25
CA LEU A 171 -0.36 8.70 4.68
C LEU A 171 0.64 8.77 3.51
N PHE A 172 0.28 8.27 2.34
CA PHE A 172 1.00 8.58 1.11
C PHE A 172 0.61 9.99 0.69
N ILE A 173 1.55 10.93 0.66
CA ILE A 173 1.32 12.31 0.26
C ILE A 173 1.83 12.49 -1.17
N HIS A 174 1.14 13.28 -1.98
CA HIS A 174 1.62 13.62 -3.32
C HIS A 174 3.01 14.24 -3.22
N LEU A 175 3.94 13.73 -4.03
CA LEU A 175 5.30 14.24 -4.10
C LEU A 175 5.50 15.05 -5.38
N THR A 176 5.26 14.43 -6.53
CA THR A 176 5.45 15.06 -7.84
C THR A 176 4.73 14.27 -8.93
N THR A 177 4.58 14.87 -10.10
CA THR A 177 4.12 14.21 -11.33
C THR A 177 5.18 14.42 -12.41
N LEU A 178 5.59 13.34 -13.07
CA LEU A 178 6.64 13.36 -14.10
C LEU A 178 6.14 12.71 -15.39
N LYS A 179 6.68 13.17 -16.52
CA LYS A 179 6.53 12.49 -17.82
C LYS A 179 7.43 11.27 -17.87
N VAL A 180 6.84 10.12 -18.22
CA VAL A 180 7.52 8.83 -18.34
C VAL A 180 7.25 8.29 -19.74
N THR A 181 8.30 7.81 -20.41
CA THR A 181 8.16 7.12 -21.70
C THR A 181 7.72 5.68 -21.43
N ASN A 182 6.51 5.32 -21.86
CA ASN A 182 6.02 3.97 -21.70
C ASN A 182 6.66 2.99 -22.71
N LEU A 183 6.34 1.70 -22.58
CA LEU A 183 6.83 0.63 -23.46
C LEU A 183 6.49 0.82 -24.95
N TYR A 184 5.55 1.70 -25.28
CA TYR A 184 5.17 2.02 -26.66
C TYR A 184 5.82 3.31 -27.17
N GLY A 185 6.80 3.85 -26.43
CA GLY A 185 7.50 5.10 -26.79
C GLY A 185 6.66 6.36 -26.60
N ARG A 186 5.52 6.29 -25.89
CA ARG A 186 4.66 7.46 -25.65
C ARG A 186 4.91 8.03 -24.26
N GLU A 187 4.98 9.35 -24.16
CA GLU A 187 5.05 10.03 -22.87
C GLU A 187 3.68 10.03 -22.17
N VAL A 188 3.67 9.62 -20.91
CA VAL A 188 2.49 9.62 -20.04
C VAL A 188 2.82 10.27 -18.71
N ASP A 189 1.82 10.92 -18.10
CA ASP A 189 1.99 11.47 -16.76
C ASP A 189 1.91 10.35 -15.73
N CYS A 190 2.91 10.30 -14.84
CA CYS A 190 2.93 9.39 -13.71
C CYS A 190 3.18 10.14 -12.42
N THR A 191 2.42 9.78 -11.40
CA THR A 191 2.44 10.45 -10.11
C THR A 191 3.23 9.64 -9.10
N PHE A 192 4.08 10.34 -8.36
CA PHE A 192 4.82 9.81 -7.24
C PHE A 192 4.22 10.29 -5.93
N PHE A 193 4.23 9.40 -4.95
CA PHE A 193 3.77 9.64 -3.59
C PHE A 193 4.86 9.22 -2.61
N VAL A 194 4.96 9.96 -1.50
CA VAL A 194 5.88 9.64 -0.42
C VAL A 194 5.11 9.38 0.87
N ARG A 195 5.46 8.31 1.55
CA ARG A 195 5.03 8.05 2.93
C ARG A 195 6.26 8.16 3.84
N ARG A 196 6.22 9.09 4.80
CA ARG A 196 7.33 9.29 5.75
C ARG A 196 7.50 8.06 6.65
N ALA A 197 8.74 7.79 7.05
CA ALA A 197 9.03 6.81 8.09
C ALA A 197 8.45 7.30 9.42
N SER A 198 7.47 6.59 9.97
CA SER A 198 6.89 6.93 11.26
C SER A 198 6.92 5.75 12.22
N THR A 199 6.52 4.55 11.79
CA THR A 199 6.57 3.29 12.56
C THR A 199 6.35 2.10 11.62
N ASN A 200 6.86 0.92 11.97
CA ASN A 200 6.53 -0.31 11.24
C ASN A 200 5.03 -0.61 11.42
N ARG A 201 4.25 -0.39 10.36
CA ARG A 201 2.80 -0.59 10.39
C ARG A 201 2.42 -1.69 9.41
N PRO A 202 1.63 -2.68 9.85
CA PRO A 202 1.04 -3.62 8.93
C PRO A 202 0.28 -2.88 7.82
N TYR A 203 0.34 -3.42 6.61
CA TYR A 203 -0.33 -2.85 5.46
C TYR A 203 -0.75 -3.96 4.51
N ASP A 204 -1.93 -3.81 3.92
CA ASP A 204 -2.45 -4.81 3.02
C ASP A 204 -1.80 -4.68 1.65
N VAL A 205 -0.91 -5.64 1.34
CA VAL A 205 -0.36 -5.82 0.00
C VAL A 205 -1.37 -6.55 -0.85
N VAL A 206 -1.73 -5.98 -2.01
CA VAL A 206 -2.70 -6.59 -2.93
C VAL A 206 -2.01 -7.66 -3.77
N ALA A 207 -0.84 -7.32 -4.30
CA ALA A 207 -0.08 -8.24 -5.12
C ALA A 207 1.42 -7.93 -5.04
N PHE A 208 2.24 -8.87 -5.46
CA PHE A 208 3.68 -8.69 -5.57
C PHE A 208 4.21 -9.47 -6.76
N GLY A 209 5.41 -9.13 -7.21
CA GLY A 209 6.11 -9.93 -8.20
C GLY A 209 7.50 -9.39 -8.49
N THR A 210 8.28 -10.17 -9.22
CA THR A 210 9.47 -9.62 -9.87
C THR A 210 9.05 -8.65 -10.96
N THR A 211 9.93 -7.72 -11.34
CA THR A 211 9.82 -6.98 -12.61
C THR A 211 10.54 -7.71 -13.74
#